data_AF-C9SWR4-F1
#
_entry.id   AF-C9SWR4-F1
#
_cell.length_a   1.000
_cell.length_b   1.000
_cell.length_c   1.000
_cell.angle_alpha   90.00
_cell.angle_beta   90.00
_cell.angle_gamma   90.00
#
_symmetry.space_group_name_H-M   'P 1'
#
loop_
_entity.id
_entity.type
_entity.pdbx_description
1 polymer ?
#
loop_
_entity_poly.entity_id
_entity_poly.type
_entity_poly.pdbx_seq_one_letter_code
_entity_poly.pdbx_strand_id
1 'polypeptide(L)'
;MLLRFSLTVWVLAALASLVASQAYPITGVQVAAGSAVPYRKNINILYKNGGAPWDLYLRSLQDLYAQDANNRLSYFQIAGIHGRPYIEWNNAGRRNTNGWQGYCPHGEALFLPWHRPYVLAFEQRLVETAIRLANQYPAAHRATYVKAAQTLRAPFWDWGYDARVPPVTVPNTLPVRVPNGSGLRTIQISNPLRYYRFPQSAIDQRFGSFSRDAQVFKCRAPQNYPNSANAAMARRSYRSWTYDAMTRSASFEEFASTGSSGISLEQIHNAVHWDGSCGFQFLDADYSAFDPLFMLHHANVDPAAPASAPPGGTSIGPNSPLQPFFAAPGRFHTPNSVRSIRGFGYTYEGLEYWKKNDGQLQRDATALINKYYATGAARPQVRKRENEEVTRYFAQIKVNVEELQRPCAIELFANVTSVGNFIVMKQPAQGLFYGKFSLDKAADPVELADTETKVVVSDLLAALRVQITKHDGTVQALESVPSFKLELENVDVIPPETDTELPEYTDAEKVTAPKEDLAAAPPS
;
A
#
# COMPACT_ATOMS: atom_id res chain seq x y z
N MET A 1 17.60 43.26 39.64
CA MET A 1 16.69 42.96 38.51
C MET A 1 17.22 41.90 37.53
N LEU A 2 18.54 41.57 37.53
CA LEU A 2 19.17 40.62 36.59
C LEU A 2 19.02 39.12 36.94
N LEU A 3 18.72 38.74 38.19
CA LEU A 3 18.53 37.32 38.58
C LEU A 3 17.17 36.73 38.19
N ARG A 4 16.16 37.55 37.89
CA ARG A 4 14.83 37.05 37.48
C ARG A 4 14.75 36.66 36.00
N PHE A 5 15.65 37.18 35.15
CA PHE A 5 15.69 36.84 33.72
C PHE A 5 16.41 35.53 33.43
N SER A 6 17.42 35.12 34.22
CA SER A 6 18.11 33.86 33.98
C SER A 6 17.25 32.64 34.34
N LEU A 7 16.51 32.70 35.45
CA LEU A 7 15.66 31.60 35.89
C LEU A 7 14.54 31.29 34.87
N THR A 8 13.95 32.31 34.26
CA THR A 8 12.93 32.12 33.21
C THR A 8 13.51 31.50 31.95
N VAL A 9 14.72 31.87 31.54
CA VAL A 9 15.40 31.28 30.38
C VAL A 9 15.79 29.82 30.63
N TRP A 10 16.30 29.49 31.82
CA TRP A 10 16.62 28.10 32.19
C TRP A 10 15.37 27.22 32.35
N VAL A 11 14.29 27.76 32.93
CA VAL A 11 13.00 27.05 33.04
C VAL A 11 12.36 26.85 31.67
N LEU A 12 12.42 27.84 30.77
CA LEU A 12 11.93 27.72 29.39
C LEU A 12 12.77 26.72 28.58
N ALA A 13 14.09 26.71 28.75
CA ALA A 13 14.98 25.73 28.10
C ALA A 13 14.75 24.31 28.64
N ALA A 14 14.53 24.15 29.95
CA ALA A 14 14.22 22.86 30.57
C ALA A 14 12.82 22.34 30.17
N LEU A 15 11.81 23.22 30.12
CA LEU A 15 10.47 22.88 29.63
C LEU A 15 10.48 22.54 28.13
N ALA A 16 11.23 23.28 27.30
CA ALA A 16 11.42 22.97 25.89
C ALA A 16 12.12 21.61 25.70
N SER A 17 13.09 21.27 26.57
CA SER A 17 13.78 19.97 26.56
C SER A 17 12.87 18.82 27.00
N LEU A 18 11.98 19.04 27.96
CA LEU A 18 10.96 18.07 28.41
C LEU A 18 9.87 17.83 27.37
N VAL A 19 9.42 18.87 26.65
CA VAL A 19 8.48 18.73 25.52
C VAL A 19 9.16 18.06 24.32
N ALA A 20 10.46 18.32 24.11
CA ALA A 20 11.25 17.64 23.09
C ALA A 20 11.58 16.17 23.43
N SER A 21 11.57 15.75 24.69
CA SER A 21 11.78 14.34 25.07
C SER A 21 10.51 13.49 25.00
N GLN A 22 9.32 14.11 25.01
CA GLN A 22 8.06 13.38 24.92
C GLN A 22 7.84 12.80 23.52
N ALA A 23 7.39 11.55 23.46
CA ALA A 23 7.01 10.91 22.21
C ALA A 23 5.80 11.63 21.58
N TYR A 24 5.86 11.85 20.28
CA TYR A 24 4.75 12.37 19.47
C TYR A 24 3.72 11.25 19.26
N PRO A 25 2.51 11.37 19.84
CA PRO A 25 1.49 10.34 19.69
C PRO A 25 0.83 10.41 18.31
N ILE A 26 0.58 9.25 17.73
CA ILE A 26 -0.15 9.09 16.49
C ILE A 26 -1.61 8.86 16.85
N THR A 27 -2.42 9.90 16.76
CA THR A 27 -3.84 9.84 17.16
C THR A 27 -4.79 9.96 15.98
N GLY A 28 -4.24 10.24 14.79
CA GLY A 28 -5.01 10.72 13.67
C GLY A 28 -5.49 12.15 13.87
N VAL A 29 -6.23 12.67 12.90
CA VAL A 29 -6.71 14.06 12.93
C VAL A 29 -7.98 14.13 13.76
N GLN A 30 -7.92 14.82 14.91
CA GLN A 30 -9.07 14.92 15.80
C GLN A 30 -10.27 15.58 15.11
N VAL A 31 -11.42 14.95 15.21
CA VAL A 31 -12.72 15.43 14.71
C VAL A 31 -13.63 15.64 15.90
N ALA A 32 -14.33 16.78 15.94
CA ALA A 32 -15.25 17.08 17.03
C ALA A 32 -16.34 16.00 17.15
N ALA A 33 -16.68 15.63 18.39
CA ALA A 33 -17.70 14.63 18.67
C ALA A 33 -19.02 15.00 17.96
N GLY A 34 -19.67 14.00 17.33
CA GLY A 34 -20.91 14.18 16.57
C GLY A 34 -20.75 14.83 15.18
N SER A 35 -19.55 15.26 14.79
CA SER A 35 -19.30 15.80 13.45
C SER A 35 -19.08 14.69 12.42
N ALA A 36 -19.35 15.01 11.15
CA ALA A 36 -18.99 14.12 10.05
C ALA A 36 -17.48 13.93 9.96
N VAL A 37 -17.04 12.70 9.79
CA VAL A 37 -15.61 12.36 9.69
C VAL A 37 -15.15 12.52 8.22
N PRO A 38 -14.09 13.30 7.94
CA PRO A 38 -13.63 13.53 6.58
C PRO A 38 -13.12 12.26 5.86
N TYR A 39 -13.28 12.26 4.53
CA TYR A 39 -12.87 11.14 3.68
C TYR A 39 -11.41 11.24 3.25
N ARG A 40 -10.68 10.12 3.26
CA ARG A 40 -9.56 9.95 2.33
C ARG A 40 -10.13 9.90 0.92
N LYS A 41 -9.62 10.75 0.02
CA LYS A 41 -10.14 10.89 -1.34
C LYS A 41 -9.20 10.24 -2.33
N ASN A 42 -9.74 9.67 -3.40
CA ASN A 42 -8.94 9.22 -4.53
C ASN A 42 -8.14 10.43 -5.09
N ILE A 43 -6.83 10.26 -5.29
CA ILE A 43 -5.93 11.32 -5.73
C ILE A 43 -6.34 11.93 -7.08
N ASN A 44 -6.89 11.13 -8.00
CA ASN A 44 -7.35 11.60 -9.30
C ASN A 44 -8.60 12.48 -9.17
N ILE A 45 -9.48 12.17 -8.21
CA ILE A 45 -10.65 13.01 -7.88
C ILE A 45 -10.21 14.31 -7.21
N LEU A 46 -9.29 14.24 -6.24
CA LEU A 46 -8.75 15.42 -5.58
C LEU A 46 -8.07 16.36 -6.58
N TYR A 47 -7.26 15.82 -7.49
CA TYR A 47 -6.59 16.56 -8.54
C TYR A 47 -7.58 17.20 -9.52
N LYS A 48 -8.55 16.42 -10.04
CA LYS A 48 -9.57 16.90 -10.96
C LYS A 48 -10.42 18.03 -10.37
N ASN A 49 -10.81 17.91 -9.10
CA ASN A 49 -11.67 18.89 -8.44
C ASN A 49 -10.94 20.20 -8.11
N GLY A 50 -9.61 20.16 -7.91
CA GLY A 50 -8.81 21.34 -7.62
C GLY A 50 -9.29 22.10 -6.36
N GLY A 51 -9.16 23.42 -6.41
CA GLY A 51 -9.64 24.30 -5.35
C GLY A 51 -8.81 24.28 -4.07
N ALA A 52 -9.38 24.80 -2.98
CA ALA A 52 -8.66 24.97 -1.71
C ALA A 52 -8.07 23.68 -1.11
N PRO A 53 -8.75 22.50 -1.15
CA PRO A 53 -8.16 21.25 -0.69
C PRO A 53 -6.92 20.85 -1.51
N TRP A 54 -6.97 21.02 -2.82
CA TRP A 54 -5.84 20.73 -3.72
C TRP A 54 -4.67 21.67 -3.50
N ASP A 55 -4.95 22.99 -3.46
CA ASP A 55 -3.95 24.02 -3.17
C ASP A 55 -3.23 23.72 -1.85
N LEU A 56 -3.97 23.34 -0.79
CA LEU A 56 -3.39 23.01 0.51
C LEU A 56 -2.62 21.69 0.50
N TYR A 57 -3.10 20.66 -0.19
CA TYR A 57 -2.37 19.39 -0.29
C TYR A 57 -0.98 19.60 -0.88
N LEU A 58 -0.89 20.27 -2.03
CA LEU A 58 0.39 20.56 -2.67
C LEU A 58 1.30 21.44 -1.82
N ARG A 59 0.77 22.52 -1.23
CA ARG A 59 1.57 23.41 -0.38
C ARG A 59 2.04 22.72 0.90
N SER A 60 1.23 21.87 1.50
CA SER A 60 1.63 21.10 2.69
C SER A 60 2.74 20.11 2.38
N LEU A 61 2.70 19.43 1.23
CA LEU A 61 3.80 18.56 0.80
C LEU A 61 5.09 19.36 0.62
N GLN A 62 5.05 20.49 -0.08
CA GLN A 62 6.24 21.34 -0.26
C GLN A 62 6.83 21.82 1.06
N ASP A 63 5.98 22.23 2.00
CA ASP A 63 6.41 22.66 3.33
C ASP A 63 7.04 21.51 4.12
N LEU A 64 6.41 20.33 4.14
CA LEU A 64 6.97 19.12 4.79
C LEU A 64 8.30 18.67 4.16
N TYR A 65 8.45 18.83 2.85
CA TYR A 65 9.66 18.45 2.11
C TYR A 65 10.81 19.43 2.35
N ALA A 66 10.51 20.70 2.62
CA ALA A 66 11.48 21.75 2.89
C ALA A 66 11.93 21.81 4.36
N GLN A 67 11.27 21.08 5.26
CA GLN A 67 11.65 21.04 6.67
C GLN A 67 13.04 20.42 6.88
N ASP A 68 13.74 20.90 7.90
CA ASP A 68 15.07 20.41 8.29
C ASP A 68 15.03 18.89 8.55
N ALA A 69 16.00 18.17 8.01
CA ALA A 69 16.07 16.71 8.12
C ALA A 69 16.30 16.22 9.57
N ASN A 70 16.76 17.07 10.50
CA ASN A 70 16.85 16.75 11.93
C ASN A 70 15.51 16.94 12.66
N ASN A 71 14.55 17.64 12.07
CA ASN A 71 13.20 17.69 12.62
C ASN A 71 12.56 16.31 12.48
N ARG A 72 12.32 15.61 13.60
CA ARG A 72 11.71 14.27 13.63
C ARG A 72 10.37 14.19 12.88
N LEU A 73 9.66 15.32 12.72
CA LEU A 73 8.36 15.41 12.05
C LEU A 73 8.44 15.90 10.59
N SER A 74 9.66 16.08 10.05
CA SER A 74 9.88 16.36 8.63
C SER A 74 9.48 15.15 7.78
N TYR A 75 9.21 15.37 6.48
CA TYR A 75 8.95 14.25 5.58
C TYR A 75 10.14 13.28 5.51
N PHE A 76 11.38 13.78 5.54
CA PHE A 76 12.57 12.92 5.53
C PHE A 76 12.56 11.92 6.70
N GLN A 77 12.28 12.39 7.91
CA GLN A 77 12.27 11.54 9.11
C GLN A 77 11.07 10.58 9.11
N ILE A 78 9.89 11.02 8.69
CA ILE A 78 8.70 10.16 8.60
C ILE A 78 8.90 9.09 7.51
N ALA A 79 9.36 9.45 6.32
CA ALA A 79 9.70 8.48 5.28
C ALA A 79 10.79 7.50 5.74
N GLY A 80 11.79 7.99 6.48
CA GLY A 80 12.87 7.17 7.03
C GLY A 80 12.44 6.14 8.09
N ILE A 81 11.22 6.19 8.62
CA ILE A 81 10.69 5.15 9.53
C ILE A 81 10.66 3.78 8.83
N HIS A 82 10.33 3.75 7.54
CA HIS A 82 10.16 2.51 6.80
C HIS A 82 11.46 1.71 6.67
N GLY A 83 12.56 2.39 6.33
CA GLY A 83 13.84 1.79 5.99
C GLY A 83 15.02 2.72 6.31
N ARG A 84 15.81 3.09 5.30
CA ARG A 84 16.98 3.97 5.49
C ARG A 84 16.52 5.35 6.00
N PRO A 85 17.30 6.01 6.87
CA PRO A 85 18.69 5.70 7.25
C PRO A 85 18.84 4.72 8.44
N TYR A 86 17.77 4.03 8.86
CA TYR A 86 17.77 3.13 10.02
C TYR A 86 18.20 3.83 11.31
N ILE A 87 17.60 4.98 11.58
CA ILE A 87 17.79 5.72 12.82
C ILE A 87 16.56 5.55 13.70
N GLU A 88 16.75 5.68 15.00
CA GLU A 88 15.63 5.68 15.93
C GLU A 88 14.69 6.84 15.63
N TRP A 89 13.39 6.55 15.65
CA TRP A 89 12.35 7.57 15.54
C TRP A 89 11.53 7.63 16.82
N ASN A 90 11.29 8.84 17.31
CA ASN A 90 10.35 9.13 18.40
C ASN A 90 10.64 8.46 19.74
N ASN A 91 11.92 8.24 20.05
CA ASN A 91 12.37 7.60 21.29
C ASN A 91 11.74 6.20 21.50
N ALA A 92 11.48 5.49 20.39
CA ALA A 92 10.81 4.19 20.39
C ALA A 92 11.72 3.01 20.79
N GLY A 93 12.99 3.27 21.09
CA GLY A 93 13.95 2.26 21.50
C GLY A 93 15.08 2.06 20.48
N ARG A 94 16.02 1.20 20.87
CA ARG A 94 17.27 0.99 20.14
C ARG A 94 17.00 0.39 18.75
N ARG A 95 17.80 0.81 17.77
CA ARG A 95 17.82 0.26 16.41
C ARG A 95 18.03 -1.26 16.43
N ASN A 96 17.36 -1.98 15.53
CA ASN A 96 17.67 -3.38 15.28
C ASN A 96 19.07 -3.53 14.66
N THR A 97 19.92 -4.37 15.25
CA THR A 97 21.29 -4.64 14.78
C THR A 97 21.42 -5.97 14.04
N ASN A 98 20.37 -6.81 14.03
CA ASN A 98 20.41 -8.13 13.43
C ASN A 98 19.37 -8.20 12.30
N GLY A 99 19.82 -8.42 11.05
CA GLY A 99 18.95 -8.50 9.88
C GLY A 99 18.40 -7.14 9.43
N TRP A 100 17.11 -7.08 9.11
CA TRP A 100 16.42 -5.87 8.65
C TRP A 100 16.38 -4.78 9.74
N GLN A 101 16.82 -3.57 9.39
CA GLN A 101 17.02 -2.48 10.35
C GLN A 101 15.95 -1.38 10.28
N GLY A 102 15.08 -1.41 9.27
CA GLY A 102 13.89 -0.56 9.22
C GLY A 102 12.82 -1.03 10.20
N TYR A 103 11.84 -0.17 10.51
CA TYR A 103 10.74 -0.56 11.40
C TYR A 103 9.65 -1.36 10.69
N CYS A 104 9.58 -1.29 9.35
CA CYS A 104 8.50 -1.90 8.59
C CYS A 104 8.55 -3.44 8.62
N PRO A 105 7.48 -4.13 9.09
CA PRO A 105 7.35 -5.57 8.99
C PRO A 105 6.97 -5.98 7.56
N HIS A 106 7.53 -7.09 7.10
CA HIS A 106 7.24 -7.69 5.79
C HIS A 106 7.09 -9.19 5.96
N GLY A 107 6.15 -9.82 5.25
CA GLY A 107 5.88 -11.26 5.34
C GLY A 107 5.32 -11.70 6.70
N GLU A 108 4.72 -10.78 7.45
CA GLU A 108 4.14 -11.03 8.77
C GLU A 108 2.72 -10.46 8.86
N ALA A 109 1.88 -11.03 9.74
CA ALA A 109 0.54 -10.52 10.02
C ALA A 109 0.52 -9.07 10.56
N LEU A 110 1.66 -8.52 10.97
CA LEU A 110 1.78 -7.11 11.35
C LEU A 110 1.78 -6.14 10.16
N PHE A 111 1.94 -6.61 8.92
CA PHE A 111 2.06 -5.78 7.72
C PHE A 111 0.96 -4.71 7.63
N LEU A 112 -0.32 -5.11 7.57
CA LEU A 112 -1.45 -4.16 7.50
C LEU A 112 -1.59 -3.27 8.74
N PRO A 113 -1.62 -3.81 9.98
CA PRO A 113 -1.85 -2.98 11.15
C PRO A 113 -0.68 -2.02 11.42
N TRP A 114 0.55 -2.35 11.02
CA TRP A 114 1.70 -1.45 11.15
C TRP A 114 1.65 -0.26 10.18
N HIS A 115 1.23 -0.48 8.94
CA HIS A 115 1.13 0.60 7.95
C HIS A 115 0.01 1.60 8.24
N ARG A 116 -1.05 1.21 8.96
CA ARG A 116 -2.13 2.13 9.36
C ARG A 116 -1.66 3.34 10.19
N PRO A 117 -1.02 3.17 11.37
CA PRO A 117 -0.44 4.28 12.12
C PRO A 117 0.69 4.97 11.36
N TYR A 118 1.35 4.30 10.41
CA TYR A 118 2.34 4.95 9.55
C TYR A 118 1.70 6.02 8.63
N VAL A 119 0.63 5.64 7.91
CA VAL A 119 -0.14 6.59 7.08
C VAL A 119 -0.76 7.68 7.96
N LEU A 120 -1.22 7.36 9.17
CA LEU A 120 -1.74 8.35 10.12
C LEU A 120 -0.67 9.34 10.57
N ALA A 121 0.58 8.92 10.79
CA ALA A 121 1.67 9.84 11.15
C ALA A 121 1.91 10.88 10.05
N PHE A 122 1.92 10.43 8.78
CA PHE A 122 1.98 11.32 7.63
C PHE A 122 0.76 12.24 7.53
N GLU A 123 -0.45 11.68 7.64
CA GLU A 123 -1.71 12.42 7.52
C GLU A 123 -1.86 13.50 8.62
N GLN A 124 -1.53 13.16 9.86
CA GLN A 124 -1.58 14.08 10.99
C GLN A 124 -0.67 15.30 10.72
N ARG A 125 0.57 15.07 10.26
CA ARG A 125 1.50 16.15 9.88
C ARG A 125 1.09 16.93 8.64
N LEU A 126 0.49 16.27 7.65
CA LEU A 126 -0.06 16.90 6.46
C LEU A 126 -1.17 17.90 6.83
N VAL A 127 -2.08 17.50 7.71
CA VAL A 127 -3.24 18.33 8.10
C VAL A 127 -2.85 19.43 9.08
N GLU A 128 -1.97 19.17 10.06
CA GLU A 128 -1.40 20.21 10.93
C GLU A 128 -0.73 21.31 10.09
N THR A 129 0.03 20.91 9.06
CA THR A 129 0.65 21.84 8.11
C THR A 129 -0.40 22.59 7.29
N ALA A 130 -1.44 21.91 6.79
CA ALA A 130 -2.51 22.52 6.02
C ALA A 130 -3.27 23.59 6.83
N ILE A 131 -3.58 23.31 8.11
CA ILE A 131 -4.27 24.25 9.00
C ILE A 131 -3.41 25.49 9.22
N ARG A 132 -2.10 25.34 9.47
CA ARG A 132 -1.18 26.47 9.62
C ARG A 132 -1.16 27.33 8.34
N LEU A 133 -1.03 26.71 7.17
CA LEU A 133 -0.99 27.41 5.88
C LEU A 133 -2.33 28.06 5.54
N ALA A 134 -3.46 27.43 5.88
CA ALA A 134 -4.80 27.95 5.67
C ALA A 134 -5.05 29.26 6.44
N ASN A 135 -4.52 29.37 7.66
CA ASN A 135 -4.65 30.57 8.47
C ASN A 135 -3.90 31.79 7.90
N GLN A 136 -2.90 31.56 7.03
CA GLN A 136 -2.15 32.62 6.35
C GLN A 136 -2.91 33.22 5.14
N TYR A 137 -4.03 32.62 4.73
CA TYR A 137 -4.82 33.19 3.65
C TYR A 137 -5.51 34.51 4.06
N PRO A 138 -5.78 35.43 3.12
CA PRO A 138 -6.46 36.68 3.42
C PRO A 138 -7.87 36.44 3.97
N ALA A 139 -8.40 37.40 4.74
CA ALA A 139 -9.67 37.25 5.45
C ALA A 139 -10.83 36.78 4.56
N ALA A 140 -10.91 37.29 3.32
CA ALA A 140 -11.94 36.92 2.35
C ALA A 140 -11.91 35.44 1.93
N HIS A 141 -10.78 34.75 2.07
CA HIS A 141 -10.60 33.35 1.65
C HIS A 141 -10.30 32.40 2.82
N ARG A 142 -9.90 32.94 3.98
CA ARG A 142 -9.41 32.16 5.12
C ARG A 142 -10.42 31.11 5.58
N ALA A 143 -11.71 31.45 5.69
CA ALA A 143 -12.73 30.50 6.12
C ALA A 143 -12.83 29.27 5.18
N THR A 144 -12.78 29.49 3.86
CA THR A 144 -12.79 28.42 2.86
C THR A 144 -11.56 27.52 2.98
N TYR A 145 -10.38 28.11 3.13
CA TYR A 145 -9.13 27.36 3.26
C TYR A 145 -9.03 26.63 4.60
N VAL A 146 -9.49 27.22 5.70
CA VAL A 146 -9.52 26.55 7.01
C VAL A 146 -10.46 25.35 6.98
N LYS A 147 -11.65 25.49 6.39
CA LYS A 147 -12.58 24.36 6.19
C LYS A 147 -11.95 23.27 5.32
N ALA A 148 -11.26 23.65 4.24
CA ALA A 148 -10.55 22.72 3.38
C ALA A 148 -9.43 21.98 4.13
N ALA A 149 -8.66 22.67 4.98
CA ALA A 149 -7.61 22.07 5.79
C ALA A 149 -8.18 21.07 6.81
N GLN A 150 -9.26 21.44 7.52
CA GLN A 150 -9.90 20.57 8.52
C GLN A 150 -10.47 19.28 7.91
N THR A 151 -10.86 19.32 6.64
CA THR A 151 -11.41 18.18 5.89
C THR A 151 -10.40 17.45 5.01
N LEU A 152 -9.15 17.92 4.94
CA LEU A 152 -8.08 17.28 4.19
C LEU A 152 -7.68 15.97 4.88
N ARG A 153 -7.44 14.90 4.12
CA ARG A 153 -6.90 13.62 4.58
C ARG A 153 -5.91 13.11 3.54
N ALA A 154 -5.10 12.10 3.88
CA ALA A 154 -4.16 11.51 2.93
C ALA A 154 -4.94 10.93 1.73
N PRO A 155 -4.67 11.39 0.49
CA PRO A 155 -5.34 10.82 -0.67
C PRO A 155 -4.79 9.43 -0.99
N PHE A 156 -5.60 8.60 -1.64
CA PHE A 156 -5.23 7.24 -2.04
C PHE A 156 -5.16 7.07 -3.56
N TRP A 157 -4.31 6.15 -4.01
CA TRP A 157 -4.22 5.69 -5.40
C TRP A 157 -4.92 4.35 -5.54
N ASP A 158 -6.09 4.35 -6.17
CA ASP A 158 -6.93 3.17 -6.37
C ASP A 158 -6.48 2.33 -7.58
N TRP A 159 -5.38 1.61 -7.42
CA TRP A 159 -4.82 0.73 -8.45
C TRP A 159 -5.71 -0.51 -8.72
N GLY A 160 -6.66 -0.83 -7.84
CA GLY A 160 -7.64 -1.90 -8.04
C GLY A 160 -8.76 -1.48 -9.01
N TYR A 161 -9.15 -0.21 -8.99
CA TYR A 161 -10.12 0.34 -9.94
C TYR A 161 -9.45 0.86 -11.23
N ASP A 162 -8.40 1.67 -11.11
CA ASP A 162 -7.62 2.21 -12.24
C ASP A 162 -6.12 1.96 -11.99
N ALA A 163 -5.60 0.92 -12.61
CA ALA A 163 -4.22 0.47 -12.43
C ALA A 163 -3.17 1.45 -12.96
N ARG A 164 -3.54 2.51 -13.68
CA ARG A 164 -2.59 3.52 -14.15
C ARG A 164 -2.02 4.30 -12.97
N VAL A 165 -0.74 4.66 -13.04
CA VAL A 165 -0.15 5.60 -12.08
C VAL A 165 -0.92 6.93 -12.13
N PRO A 166 -1.10 7.63 -11.00
CA PRO A 166 -1.88 8.86 -10.97
C PRO A 166 -1.33 9.90 -11.96
N PRO A 167 -2.12 10.44 -12.91
CA PRO A 167 -1.62 11.36 -13.93
C PRO A 167 -0.92 12.60 -13.36
N VAL A 168 -1.26 12.97 -12.12
CA VAL A 168 -0.69 14.13 -11.43
C VAL A 168 0.78 13.96 -11.04
N THR A 169 1.34 12.76 -11.08
CA THR A 169 2.79 12.53 -10.83
C THR A 169 3.65 12.84 -12.05
N VAL A 170 3.04 13.11 -13.22
CA VAL A 170 3.75 13.28 -14.49
C VAL A 170 4.26 14.72 -14.72
N PRO A 171 3.45 15.79 -14.55
CA PRO A 171 3.90 17.14 -14.85
C PRO A 171 5.13 17.57 -14.02
N ASN A 172 6.04 18.34 -14.61
CA ASN A 172 7.19 18.91 -13.88
C ASN A 172 6.75 19.98 -12.88
N THR A 173 5.74 20.76 -13.24
CA THR A 173 5.17 21.82 -12.41
C THR A 173 3.67 21.72 -12.31
N LEU A 174 3.12 22.26 -11.24
CA LEU A 174 1.67 22.35 -11.00
C LEU A 174 1.27 23.78 -10.61
N PRO A 175 0.12 24.28 -11.07
CA PRO A 175 -0.41 25.56 -10.62
C PRO A 175 -1.01 25.44 -9.22
N VAL A 176 -0.73 26.41 -8.36
CA VAL A 176 -1.26 26.51 -7.00
C VAL A 176 -1.64 27.95 -6.70
N ARG A 177 -2.81 28.16 -6.09
CA ARG A 177 -3.19 29.50 -5.59
C ARG A 177 -2.59 29.75 -4.21
N VAL A 178 -1.94 30.90 -4.06
CA VAL A 178 -1.30 31.35 -2.82
C VAL A 178 -1.79 32.75 -2.42
N PRO A 179 -1.68 33.11 -1.13
CA PRO A 179 -1.96 34.47 -0.67
C PRO A 179 -1.15 35.53 -1.43
N ASN A 180 -1.79 36.65 -1.79
CA ASN A 180 -1.17 37.81 -2.43
C ASN A 180 -1.88 39.10 -1.99
N GLY A 181 -1.37 39.75 -0.95
CA GLY A 181 -2.04 40.90 -0.33
C GLY A 181 -3.44 40.51 0.18
N SER A 182 -4.48 41.24 -0.25
CA SER A 182 -5.87 40.94 0.08
C SER A 182 -6.49 39.83 -0.77
N GLY A 183 -5.85 39.44 -1.88
CA GLY A 183 -6.34 38.44 -2.83
C GLY A 183 -5.45 37.20 -2.92
N LEU A 184 -5.65 36.44 -4.00
CA LEU A 184 -4.85 35.26 -4.33
C LEU A 184 -4.12 35.47 -5.66
N ARG A 185 -3.01 34.77 -5.85
CA ARG A 185 -2.37 34.61 -7.17
C ARG A 185 -2.06 33.15 -7.42
N THR A 186 -2.09 32.74 -8.68
CA THR A 186 -1.62 31.41 -9.08
C THR A 186 -0.11 31.47 -9.34
N ILE A 187 0.65 30.57 -8.74
CA ILE A 187 2.06 30.35 -9.03
C ILE A 187 2.27 28.94 -9.59
N GLN A 188 3.33 28.75 -10.38
CA GLN A 188 3.81 27.43 -10.78
C GLN A 188 4.81 26.93 -9.75
N ILE A 189 4.57 25.75 -9.20
CA ILE A 189 5.47 25.09 -8.26
C ILE A 189 6.07 23.84 -8.89
N SER A 190 7.30 23.46 -8.49
CA SER A 190 7.80 22.11 -8.79
C SER A 190 6.84 21.08 -8.21
N ASN A 191 6.48 20.07 -8.98
CA ASN A 191 5.51 19.07 -8.58
C ASN A 191 6.05 18.16 -7.46
N PRO A 192 5.54 18.25 -6.21
CA PRO A 192 6.02 17.40 -5.12
C PRO A 192 5.61 15.94 -5.29
N LEU A 193 4.64 15.62 -6.14
CA LEU A 193 4.18 14.25 -6.40
C LEU A 193 4.99 13.54 -7.49
N ARG A 194 5.88 14.25 -8.19
CA ARG A 194 6.74 13.66 -9.23
C ARG A 194 7.94 12.93 -8.64
N TYR A 195 8.65 13.57 -7.72
CA TYR A 195 9.74 12.99 -6.95
C TYR A 195 10.00 13.80 -5.68
N TYR A 196 10.56 13.15 -4.67
CA TYR A 196 11.16 13.81 -3.52
C TYR A 196 12.65 14.06 -3.77
N ARG A 197 13.15 15.24 -3.42
CA ARG A 197 14.59 15.56 -3.42
C ARG A 197 15.15 15.26 -2.04
N PHE A 198 16.22 14.49 -1.96
CA PHE A 198 16.85 14.20 -0.68
C PHE A 198 17.50 15.47 -0.12
N PRO A 199 17.40 15.70 1.20
CA PRO A 199 18.07 16.84 1.82
C PRO A 199 19.59 16.65 1.74
N GLN A 200 20.33 17.75 1.57
CA GLN A 200 21.79 17.70 1.42
C GLN A 200 22.47 16.99 2.61
N SER A 201 21.97 17.16 3.83
CA SER A 201 22.47 16.48 5.02
C SER A 201 22.41 14.95 4.93
N ALA A 202 21.41 14.38 4.24
CA ALA A 202 21.33 12.94 4.01
C ALA A 202 22.33 12.48 2.94
N ILE A 203 22.47 13.25 1.85
CA ILE A 203 23.45 12.99 0.78
C ILE A 203 24.89 13.04 1.35
N ASP A 204 25.15 14.00 2.23
CA ASP A 204 26.39 14.18 3.00
C ASP A 204 26.60 13.10 4.07
N GLN A 205 25.71 12.09 4.16
CA GLN A 205 25.81 10.95 5.09
C GLN A 205 25.72 11.33 6.58
N ARG A 206 25.12 12.48 6.93
CA ARG A 206 25.01 12.92 8.34
C ARG A 206 24.13 12.02 9.21
N PHE A 207 23.25 11.24 8.59
CA PHE A 207 22.39 10.26 9.27
C PHE A 207 22.93 8.82 9.15
N GLY A 208 24.20 8.66 8.75
CA GLY A 208 24.81 7.37 8.42
C GLY A 208 24.71 7.05 6.93
N SER A 209 24.94 5.78 6.59
CA SER A 209 24.94 5.31 5.20
C SER A 209 23.56 5.53 4.55
N PHE A 210 23.52 6.33 3.50
CA PHE A 210 22.33 6.72 2.75
C PHE A 210 22.65 6.88 1.26
N SER A 211 21.64 6.89 0.40
CA SER A 211 21.84 7.10 -1.04
C SER A 211 22.55 8.42 -1.33
N ARG A 212 23.43 8.42 -2.34
CA ARG A 212 24.08 9.62 -2.88
C ARG A 212 23.29 10.25 -4.03
N ASP A 213 22.19 9.64 -4.43
CA ASP A 213 21.26 10.24 -5.37
C ASP A 213 20.74 11.58 -4.84
N ALA A 214 20.50 12.55 -5.73
CA ALA A 214 19.92 13.84 -5.35
C ALA A 214 18.40 13.77 -5.08
N GLN A 215 17.74 12.72 -5.55
CA GLN A 215 16.28 12.57 -5.49
C GLN A 215 15.87 11.11 -5.71
N VAL A 216 14.57 10.85 -5.55
CA VAL A 216 13.94 9.58 -5.95
C VAL A 216 13.71 9.57 -7.47
N PHE A 217 13.87 8.41 -8.10
CA PHE A 217 13.69 8.22 -9.54
C PHE A 217 12.62 7.18 -9.86
N LYS A 218 12.02 7.31 -11.05
CA LYS A 218 11.02 6.40 -11.60
C LYS A 218 11.36 6.11 -13.06
N CYS A 219 11.31 4.84 -13.47
CA CYS A 219 11.46 4.38 -14.86
C CYS A 219 12.50 5.16 -15.66
N ARG A 220 13.78 5.16 -15.23
CA ARG A 220 14.85 5.79 -16.01
C ARG A 220 15.14 4.98 -17.29
N ALA A 221 15.82 5.63 -18.22
CA ALA A 221 16.22 5.02 -19.50
C ALA A 221 16.84 3.62 -19.30
N PRO A 222 16.50 2.64 -20.16
CA PRO A 222 15.73 2.79 -21.40
C PRO A 222 14.20 2.90 -21.22
N GLN A 223 13.69 2.76 -20.00
CA GLN A 223 12.27 2.96 -19.70
C GLN A 223 11.93 4.46 -19.63
N ASN A 224 10.62 4.77 -19.59
CA ASN A 224 10.15 6.13 -19.41
C ASN A 224 8.89 6.19 -18.55
N TYR A 225 8.83 7.17 -17.65
CA TYR A 225 7.65 7.43 -16.82
C TYR A 225 6.72 8.45 -17.50
N PRO A 226 5.41 8.20 -17.61
CA PRO A 226 4.66 7.10 -16.98
C PRO A 226 4.46 5.86 -17.88
N ASN A 227 4.85 5.89 -19.16
CA ASN A 227 4.40 4.87 -20.11
C ASN A 227 4.88 3.46 -19.76
N SER A 228 6.14 3.30 -19.38
CA SER A 228 6.67 2.00 -18.95
C SER A 228 6.01 1.50 -17.66
N ALA A 229 5.73 2.39 -16.70
CA ALA A 229 5.01 2.01 -15.48
C ALA A 229 3.57 1.58 -15.80
N ASN A 230 2.85 2.35 -16.62
CA ASN A 230 1.49 2.02 -17.02
C ASN A 230 1.42 0.73 -17.83
N ALA A 231 2.38 0.49 -18.72
CA ALA A 231 2.49 -0.76 -19.46
C ALA A 231 2.75 -1.94 -18.50
N ALA A 232 3.63 -1.76 -17.52
CA ALA A 232 3.91 -2.77 -16.51
C ALA A 232 2.67 -3.07 -15.65
N MET A 233 1.99 -2.04 -15.15
CA MET A 233 0.76 -2.15 -14.37
C MET A 233 -0.36 -2.85 -15.16
N ALA A 234 -0.48 -2.57 -16.47
CA ALA A 234 -1.51 -3.17 -17.33
C ALA A 234 -1.33 -4.67 -17.59
N ARG A 235 -0.13 -5.23 -17.34
CA ARG A 235 0.10 -6.68 -17.44
C ARG A 235 -0.63 -7.48 -16.37
N ARG A 236 -1.06 -6.84 -15.27
CA ARG A 236 -1.71 -7.51 -14.12
C ARG A 236 -3.18 -7.19 -14.04
N SER A 237 -3.93 -8.20 -13.58
CA SER A 237 -5.34 -8.06 -13.25
C SER A 237 -5.52 -7.56 -11.82
N TYR A 238 -4.96 -6.39 -11.46
CA TYR A 238 -5.04 -5.83 -10.11
C TYR A 238 -6.48 -5.75 -9.58
N ARG A 239 -7.44 -5.46 -10.46
CA ARG A 239 -8.86 -5.46 -10.12
C ARG A 239 -9.35 -6.82 -9.63
N SER A 240 -9.08 -7.88 -10.40
CA SER A 240 -9.46 -9.25 -10.02
C SER A 240 -8.75 -9.68 -8.75
N TRP A 241 -7.44 -9.43 -8.63
CA TRP A 241 -6.69 -9.78 -7.43
C TRP A 241 -7.24 -9.09 -6.18
N THR A 242 -7.62 -7.80 -6.30
CA THR A 242 -8.25 -7.06 -5.19
C THR A 242 -9.57 -7.71 -4.79
N TYR A 243 -10.39 -8.06 -5.78
CA TYR A 243 -11.67 -8.71 -5.54
C TYR A 243 -11.50 -10.09 -4.90
N ASP A 244 -10.60 -10.90 -5.45
CA ASP A 244 -10.33 -12.26 -4.98
C ASP A 244 -9.75 -12.23 -3.55
N ALA A 245 -8.85 -11.29 -3.22
CA ALA A 245 -8.36 -11.09 -1.86
C ALA A 245 -9.49 -10.76 -0.88
N MET A 246 -10.40 -9.86 -1.25
CA MET A 246 -11.51 -9.41 -0.39
C MET A 246 -12.63 -10.44 -0.23
N THR A 247 -12.80 -11.35 -1.20
CA THR A 247 -13.92 -12.30 -1.21
C THR A 247 -13.51 -13.73 -0.81
N ARG A 248 -12.23 -14.09 -0.91
CA ARG A 248 -11.76 -15.47 -0.65
C ARG A 248 -10.94 -15.66 0.62
N SER A 249 -10.47 -14.58 1.26
CA SER A 249 -9.64 -14.74 2.46
C SER A 249 -10.48 -15.23 3.63
N ALA A 250 -10.11 -16.38 4.22
CA ALA A 250 -10.83 -16.97 5.34
C ALA A 250 -10.31 -16.51 6.70
N SER A 251 -9.09 -15.98 6.76
CA SER A 251 -8.46 -15.44 7.96
C SER A 251 -7.75 -14.12 7.69
N PHE A 252 -7.42 -13.41 8.77
CA PHE A 252 -6.69 -12.15 8.69
C PHE A 252 -5.28 -12.37 8.13
N GLU A 253 -4.63 -13.49 8.47
CA GLU A 253 -3.29 -13.84 8.00
C GLU A 253 -3.26 -14.03 6.49
N GLU A 254 -4.22 -14.77 5.94
CA GLU A 254 -4.38 -14.97 4.48
C GLU A 254 -4.64 -13.64 3.76
N PHE A 255 -5.47 -12.76 4.36
CA PHE A 255 -5.75 -11.45 3.80
C PHE A 255 -4.55 -10.50 3.88
N ALA A 256 -3.79 -10.54 4.98
CA ALA A 256 -2.83 -9.50 5.31
C ALA A 256 -1.46 -9.73 4.68
N SER A 257 -0.96 -10.97 4.64
CA SER A 257 0.46 -11.21 4.43
C SER A 257 0.79 -12.36 3.50
N THR A 258 1.93 -12.24 2.81
CA THR A 258 2.56 -13.33 2.03
C THR A 258 3.17 -14.43 2.89
N GLY A 259 3.13 -14.31 4.23
CA GLY A 259 3.50 -15.39 5.16
C GLY A 259 2.45 -16.50 5.29
N SER A 260 1.26 -16.32 4.71
CA SER A 260 0.15 -17.29 4.72
C SER A 260 -0.35 -17.60 3.31
N SER A 261 -0.98 -18.76 3.12
CA SER A 261 -1.59 -19.16 1.84
C SER A 261 -2.70 -18.21 1.39
N GLY A 262 -3.09 -18.27 0.11
CA GLY A 262 -4.16 -17.44 -0.43
C GLY A 262 -3.69 -16.14 -1.09
N ILE A 263 -4.64 -15.26 -1.37
CA ILE A 263 -4.45 -14.02 -2.14
C ILE A 263 -4.38 -12.87 -1.14
N SER A 264 -3.17 -12.54 -0.68
CA SER A 264 -2.98 -11.48 0.32
C SER A 264 -2.95 -10.07 -0.29
N LEU A 265 -3.23 -9.06 0.52
CA LEU A 265 -3.07 -7.67 0.12
C LEU A 265 -1.58 -7.29 -0.01
N GLU A 266 -0.70 -7.92 0.79
CA GLU A 266 0.76 -7.75 0.70
C GLU A 266 1.30 -8.21 -0.66
N GLN A 267 0.82 -9.32 -1.24
CA GLN A 267 1.29 -9.72 -2.59
C GLN A 267 0.91 -8.70 -3.67
N ILE A 268 -0.28 -8.12 -3.57
CA ILE A 268 -0.74 -7.14 -4.55
C ILE A 268 0.05 -5.84 -4.39
N HIS A 269 0.27 -5.43 -3.14
CA HIS A 269 1.17 -4.34 -2.75
C HIS A 269 2.57 -4.51 -3.38
N ASN A 270 3.18 -5.68 -3.23
CA ASN A 270 4.53 -5.96 -3.76
C ASN A 270 4.58 -5.78 -5.29
N ALA A 271 3.53 -6.22 -5.99
CA ALA A 271 3.42 -6.01 -7.42
C ALA A 271 3.30 -4.51 -7.78
N VAL A 272 2.52 -3.72 -7.05
CA VAL A 272 2.41 -2.27 -7.31
C VAL A 272 3.75 -1.55 -7.06
N HIS A 273 4.50 -1.94 -6.04
CA HIS A 273 5.85 -1.43 -5.77
C HIS A 273 6.82 -1.67 -6.94
N TRP A 274 6.73 -2.86 -7.55
CA TRP A 274 7.50 -3.24 -8.73
C TRP A 274 7.09 -2.44 -9.97
N ASP A 275 5.81 -2.48 -10.34
CA ASP A 275 5.33 -1.97 -11.61
C ASP A 275 5.19 -0.43 -11.62
N GLY A 276 4.76 0.17 -10.51
CA GLY A 276 4.44 1.60 -10.41
C GLY A 276 5.64 2.55 -10.61
N SER A 277 6.87 2.04 -10.49
CA SER A 277 8.11 2.80 -10.73
C SER A 277 9.10 2.12 -11.66
N CYS A 278 8.72 0.99 -12.26
CA CYS A 278 9.61 0.12 -13.02
C CYS A 278 10.81 -0.40 -12.21
N GLY A 279 10.60 -0.78 -10.95
CA GLY A 279 11.61 -1.36 -10.06
C GLY A 279 12.74 -0.43 -9.59
N PHE A 280 12.51 0.89 -9.63
CA PHE A 280 13.43 1.88 -9.05
C PHE A 280 13.23 1.98 -7.52
N GLN A 281 13.56 3.12 -6.90
CA GLN A 281 13.53 3.25 -5.43
C GLN A 281 12.16 2.98 -4.80
N PHE A 282 11.04 3.08 -5.54
CA PHE A 282 9.74 2.70 -4.99
C PHE A 282 9.69 1.19 -4.68
N LEU A 283 10.40 0.32 -5.40
CA LEU A 283 10.51 -1.12 -5.08
C LEU A 283 11.47 -1.41 -3.92
N ASP A 284 12.47 -0.54 -3.71
CA ASP A 284 13.52 -0.79 -2.73
C ASP A 284 13.03 -0.42 -1.32
N ALA A 285 12.80 -1.41 -0.45
CA ALA A 285 12.27 -1.19 0.90
C ALA A 285 13.10 -0.17 1.72
N ASP A 286 14.37 0.01 1.38
CA ASP A 286 15.23 1.03 1.98
C ASP A 286 14.77 2.46 1.68
N TYR A 287 14.23 2.72 0.49
CA TYR A 287 13.96 4.06 -0.01
C TYR A 287 12.52 4.28 -0.49
N SER A 288 11.68 3.23 -0.49
CA SER A 288 10.33 3.25 -1.06
C SER A 288 9.47 4.37 -0.50
N ALA A 289 9.54 4.60 0.82
CA ALA A 289 8.77 5.60 1.52
C ALA A 289 9.09 7.06 1.16
N PHE A 290 10.23 7.31 0.53
CA PHE A 290 10.58 8.63 0.00
C PHE A 290 9.94 8.91 -1.36
N ASP A 291 9.45 7.89 -2.08
CA ASP A 291 8.69 8.12 -3.30
C ASP A 291 7.29 8.68 -2.96
N PRO A 292 6.84 9.80 -3.55
CA PRO A 292 5.50 10.31 -3.32
C PRO A 292 4.36 9.33 -3.63
N LEU A 293 4.58 8.31 -4.48
CA LEU A 293 3.63 7.23 -4.72
C LEU A 293 3.36 6.40 -3.45
N PHE A 294 4.31 6.32 -2.51
CA PHE A 294 4.20 5.48 -1.32
C PHE A 294 3.00 5.83 -0.46
N MET A 295 2.84 7.10 -0.08
CA MET A 295 1.72 7.48 0.78
C MET A 295 0.37 7.31 0.08
N LEU A 296 0.33 7.51 -1.25
CA LEU A 296 -0.87 7.26 -2.05
C LEU A 296 -1.21 5.76 -2.10
N HIS A 297 -0.19 4.92 -2.29
CA HIS A 297 -0.30 3.47 -2.34
C HIS A 297 -0.74 2.90 -1.00
N HIS A 298 -0.06 3.24 0.09
CA HIS A 298 -0.37 2.73 1.43
C HIS A 298 -1.68 3.27 1.99
N ALA A 299 -2.13 4.46 1.57
CA ALA A 299 -3.49 4.91 1.87
C ALA A 299 -4.57 4.05 1.18
N ASN A 300 -4.25 3.39 0.04
CA ASN A 300 -5.14 2.43 -0.60
C ASN A 300 -5.06 1.02 0.03
N VAL A 301 -3.87 0.62 0.48
CA VAL A 301 -3.61 -0.64 1.20
C VAL A 301 -4.16 -0.62 2.64
N ASP A 302 -4.69 0.51 3.11
CA ASP A 302 -5.33 0.67 4.41
C ASP A 302 -6.89 0.64 4.36
N PRO A 303 -7.55 -0.42 3.83
CA PRO A 303 -8.96 -0.62 4.09
C PRO A 303 -9.15 -1.19 5.50
N ALA A 304 -10.34 -1.00 6.08
CA ALA A 304 -10.73 -1.70 7.28
C ALA A 304 -10.84 -3.21 6.96
N ALA A 305 -9.77 -3.97 7.22
CA ALA A 305 -9.78 -5.42 7.10
C ALA A 305 -10.79 -6.04 8.09
N PRO A 306 -11.40 -7.20 7.77
CA PRO A 306 -12.20 -7.95 8.71
C PRO A 306 -11.37 -8.29 9.95
N ALA A 307 -11.95 -8.12 11.13
CA ALA A 307 -11.31 -8.52 12.37
C ALA A 307 -11.43 -10.03 12.56
N SER A 308 -10.38 -10.78 12.27
CA SER A 308 -10.19 -12.13 12.83
C SER A 308 -8.90 -12.16 13.65
N ALA A 309 -8.96 -12.90 14.76
CA ALA A 309 -7.82 -13.06 15.65
C ALA A 309 -6.84 -14.09 15.06
N PRO A 310 -5.52 -13.90 15.21
CA PRO A 310 -4.55 -14.89 14.77
C PRO A 310 -4.74 -16.24 15.47
N PRO A 311 -4.49 -17.37 14.78
CA PRO A 311 -4.24 -18.63 15.44
C PRO A 311 -3.03 -18.51 16.39
N GLY A 312 -3.12 -19.10 17.59
CA GLY A 312 -2.02 -19.10 18.55
C GLY A 312 -0.80 -19.86 18.03
N GLY A 313 0.40 -19.30 18.17
CA GLY A 313 1.65 -20.02 17.87
C GLY A 313 2.87 -19.17 17.50
N THR A 314 2.72 -17.85 17.28
CA THR A 314 3.85 -16.96 16.97
C THR A 314 4.15 -16.00 18.14
N SER A 315 5.40 -15.55 18.26
CA SER A 315 5.80 -14.49 19.21
C SER A 315 5.24 -13.11 18.85
N ILE A 316 4.49 -13.04 17.74
CA ILE A 316 3.88 -11.85 17.17
C ILE A 316 2.37 -12.05 17.23
N GLY A 317 1.65 -11.15 17.91
CA GLY A 317 0.23 -11.30 18.13
C GLY A 317 -0.51 -9.96 18.14
N PRO A 318 -1.80 -9.97 18.49
CA PRO A 318 -2.65 -8.80 18.37
C PRO A 318 -2.30 -7.67 19.36
N ASN A 319 -1.42 -7.94 20.33
CA ASN A 319 -0.89 -6.97 21.29
C ASN A 319 0.60 -6.64 21.08
N SER A 320 1.22 -7.15 20.02
CA SER A 320 2.61 -6.80 19.69
C SER A 320 2.72 -5.29 19.42
N PRO A 321 3.78 -4.62 19.92
CA PRO A 321 3.96 -3.20 19.73
C PRO A 321 4.26 -2.89 18.26
N LEU A 322 3.51 -1.96 17.68
CA LEU A 322 3.72 -1.40 16.35
C LEU A 322 4.72 -0.23 16.45
N GLN A 323 5.96 -0.56 16.78
CA GLN A 323 7.02 0.46 16.85
C GLN A 323 7.22 1.11 15.47
N PRO A 324 7.48 2.42 15.39
CA PRO A 324 7.75 3.35 16.49
C PRO A 324 6.52 4.19 16.92
N PHE A 325 5.31 3.70 16.67
CA PHE A 325 4.09 4.51 16.78
C PHE A 325 3.48 4.44 18.18
N PHE A 326 3.58 5.53 18.94
CA PHE A 326 2.91 5.67 20.24
C PHE A 326 1.45 6.09 20.06
N ALA A 327 0.52 5.37 20.71
CA ALA A 327 -0.89 5.76 20.82
C ALA A 327 -1.12 6.82 21.89
N ALA A 328 -0.27 6.81 22.92
CA ALA A 328 -0.23 7.77 24.02
C ALA A 328 1.19 7.74 24.63
N PRO A 329 1.57 8.72 25.48
CA PRO A 329 2.88 8.70 26.13
C PRO A 329 3.19 7.34 26.78
N GLY A 330 4.29 6.71 26.36
CA GLY A 330 4.74 5.41 26.89
C GLY A 330 3.95 4.17 26.42
N ARG A 331 2.93 4.32 25.57
CA ARG A 331 2.10 3.21 25.07
C ARG A 331 2.13 3.13 23.54
N PHE A 332 2.76 2.10 22.99
CA PHE A 332 2.72 1.82 21.55
C PHE A 332 1.31 1.47 21.08
N HIS A 333 1.04 1.76 19.82
CA HIS A 333 -0.02 1.07 19.10
C HIS A 333 0.24 -0.43 19.06
N THR A 334 -0.83 -1.19 18.96
CA THR A 334 -0.86 -2.63 18.70
C THR A 334 -1.87 -2.92 17.58
N PRO A 335 -1.83 -4.10 16.93
CA PRO A 335 -2.88 -4.49 15.98
C PRO A 335 -4.30 -4.31 16.55
N ASN A 336 -4.53 -4.69 17.81
CA ASN A 336 -5.81 -4.47 18.49
C ASN A 336 -6.20 -3.00 18.60
N SER A 337 -5.26 -2.11 18.90
CA SER A 337 -5.53 -0.67 19.04
C SER A 337 -5.88 0.00 17.72
N VAL A 338 -5.45 -0.57 16.58
CA VAL A 338 -5.64 0.00 15.25
C VAL A 338 -6.59 -0.81 14.38
N ARG A 339 -7.18 -1.91 14.89
CA ARG A 339 -8.10 -2.78 14.13
C ARG A 339 -9.29 -2.02 13.54
N SER A 340 -9.75 -0.98 14.23
CA SER A 340 -10.80 -0.09 13.78
C SER A 340 -10.23 1.26 13.37
N ILE A 341 -10.78 1.85 12.31
CA ILE A 341 -10.46 3.23 11.92
C ILE A 341 -11.23 4.27 12.77
N ARG A 342 -12.23 3.82 13.56
CA ARG A 342 -13.05 4.69 14.41
C ARG A 342 -12.16 5.46 15.39
N GLY A 343 -12.23 6.79 15.35
CA GLY A 343 -11.49 7.67 16.25
C GLY A 343 -10.17 8.20 15.69
N PHE A 344 -9.67 7.66 14.57
CA PHE A 344 -8.49 8.21 13.88
C PHE A 344 -8.82 9.37 12.93
N GLY A 345 -10.10 9.74 12.84
CA GLY A 345 -10.52 10.96 12.18
C GLY A 345 -10.60 10.89 10.66
N TYR A 346 -10.56 9.70 10.05
CA TYR A 346 -10.80 9.49 8.63
C TYR A 346 -11.81 8.38 8.38
N THR A 347 -12.44 8.39 7.20
CA THR A 347 -13.13 7.23 6.64
C THR A 347 -13.00 7.21 5.11
N TYR A 348 -13.68 6.28 4.44
CA TYR A 348 -13.88 6.26 2.98
C TYR A 348 -15.35 6.54 2.64
N GLU A 349 -15.60 7.10 1.47
CA GLU A 349 -16.94 7.43 0.99
C GLU A 349 -17.83 6.17 0.98
N GLY A 350 -19.04 6.26 1.55
CA GLY A 350 -19.93 5.11 1.71
C GLY A 350 -19.68 4.27 2.95
N LEU A 351 -18.65 4.55 3.77
CA LEU A 351 -18.35 3.85 5.02
C LEU A 351 -18.46 4.79 6.24
N GLU A 352 -19.53 5.59 6.30
CA GLU A 352 -19.79 6.55 7.38
C GLU A 352 -20.15 5.87 8.71
N TYR A 353 -19.14 5.34 9.41
CA TYR A 353 -19.32 4.55 10.64
C TYR A 353 -20.03 5.28 11.78
N TRP A 354 -20.16 6.62 11.74
CA TRP A 354 -20.91 7.39 12.73
C TRP A 354 -22.41 7.47 12.44
N LYS A 355 -22.85 7.03 11.25
CA LYS A 355 -24.26 6.95 10.84
C LYS A 355 -24.76 5.52 10.67
N LYS A 356 -23.86 4.55 10.72
CA LYS A 356 -24.10 3.16 10.32
C LYS A 356 -23.72 2.21 11.44
N ASN A 357 -24.56 1.21 11.68
CA ASN A 357 -24.19 0.06 12.50
C ASN A 357 -23.28 -0.90 11.72
N ASP A 358 -22.70 -1.89 12.40
CA ASP A 358 -21.70 -2.78 11.78
C ASP A 358 -22.29 -3.63 10.65
N GLY A 359 -23.56 -4.05 10.73
CA GLY A 359 -24.23 -4.77 9.64
C GLY A 359 -24.50 -3.91 8.40
N GLN A 360 -24.81 -2.62 8.58
CA GLN A 360 -24.90 -1.65 7.48
C GLN A 360 -23.54 -1.40 6.85
N LEU A 361 -22.49 -1.22 7.66
CA LEU A 361 -21.12 -1.05 7.17
C LEU A 361 -20.65 -2.27 6.37
N GLN A 362 -20.97 -3.48 6.83
CA GLN A 362 -20.64 -4.71 6.12
C GLN A 362 -21.35 -4.76 4.76
N ARG A 363 -22.67 -4.55 4.71
CA ARG A 363 -23.42 -4.54 3.43
C ARG A 363 -22.92 -3.47 2.46
N ASP A 364 -22.67 -2.26 2.95
CA ASP A 364 -22.19 -1.16 2.12
C ASP A 364 -20.75 -1.42 1.63
N ALA A 365 -19.90 -2.02 2.46
CA ALA A 365 -18.57 -2.45 2.04
C ALA A 365 -18.65 -3.52 0.94
N THR A 366 -19.51 -4.53 1.11
CA THR A 366 -19.75 -5.56 0.08
C THR A 366 -20.23 -4.94 -1.23
N ALA A 367 -21.19 -4.01 -1.17
CA ALA A 367 -21.68 -3.30 -2.35
C ALA A 367 -20.59 -2.48 -3.04
N LEU A 368 -19.72 -1.82 -2.28
CA LEU A 368 -18.58 -1.09 -2.86
C LEU A 368 -17.57 -2.05 -3.50
N ILE A 369 -17.25 -3.17 -2.85
CA ILE A 369 -16.34 -4.20 -3.37
C ILE A 369 -16.87 -4.74 -4.70
N ASN A 370 -18.14 -5.14 -4.75
CA ASN A 370 -18.78 -5.63 -5.97
C ASN A 370 -18.82 -4.57 -7.06
N LYS A 371 -19.25 -3.34 -6.72
CA LYS A 371 -19.36 -2.24 -7.69
C LYS A 371 -18.03 -1.90 -8.36
N TYR A 372 -16.94 -1.85 -7.60
CA TYR A 372 -15.66 -1.36 -8.11
C TYR A 372 -14.74 -2.47 -8.62
N TYR A 373 -14.82 -3.68 -8.06
CA TYR A 373 -13.81 -4.71 -8.29
C TYR A 373 -14.37 -6.03 -8.85
N ALA A 374 -15.68 -6.29 -8.81
CA ALA A 374 -16.21 -7.53 -9.41
C ALA A 374 -15.99 -7.56 -10.94
N THR A 375 -15.50 -8.70 -11.42
CA THR A 375 -15.22 -8.94 -12.85
C THR A 375 -15.75 -10.30 -13.29
N GLY A 376 -16.04 -10.42 -14.60
CA GLY A 376 -16.44 -11.68 -15.22
C GLY A 376 -17.57 -12.40 -14.48
N ALA A 377 -17.33 -13.68 -14.17
CA ALA A 377 -18.25 -14.59 -13.49
C ALA A 377 -18.64 -14.15 -12.07
N ALA A 378 -17.87 -13.27 -11.42
CA ALA A 378 -18.17 -12.82 -10.07
C ALA A 378 -19.06 -11.56 -10.02
N ARG A 379 -19.54 -11.05 -11.15
CA ARG A 379 -20.44 -9.88 -11.17
C ARG A 379 -21.85 -10.27 -10.71
N PRO A 380 -22.51 -9.44 -9.87
CA PRO A 380 -23.91 -9.62 -9.51
C PRO A 380 -24.80 -9.73 -10.75
N GLN A 381 -25.64 -10.76 -10.82
CA GLN A 381 -26.51 -11.05 -11.97
C GLN A 381 -27.95 -10.60 -11.68
N VAL A 382 -28.44 -9.56 -12.36
CA VAL A 382 -29.81 -9.02 -12.19
C VAL A 382 -30.89 -9.98 -12.72
N ARG A 383 -30.52 -10.96 -13.54
CA ARG A 383 -31.41 -12.04 -14.01
C ARG A 383 -30.67 -13.37 -13.95
N LYS A 384 -31.18 -14.31 -13.16
CA LYS A 384 -30.74 -15.71 -13.14
C LYS A 384 -30.73 -16.24 -14.59
N ARG A 385 -29.57 -16.57 -15.14
CA ARG A 385 -29.49 -17.70 -16.06
C ARG A 385 -29.48 -18.92 -15.17
N GLU A 386 -30.49 -19.79 -15.27
CA GLU A 386 -30.50 -21.03 -14.51
C GLU A 386 -29.20 -21.81 -14.80
N ASN A 387 -28.47 -22.18 -13.76
CA ASN A 387 -27.33 -23.11 -13.78
C ASN A 387 -26.10 -22.73 -14.65
N GLU A 388 -25.55 -21.52 -14.53
CA GLU A 388 -24.14 -21.29 -14.91
C GLU A 388 -23.26 -21.35 -13.65
N GLU A 389 -23.01 -22.57 -13.13
CA GLU A 389 -21.85 -22.80 -12.25
C GLU A 389 -20.59 -22.49 -13.08
N VAL A 390 -19.85 -21.46 -12.67
CA VAL A 390 -18.60 -21.12 -13.35
C VAL A 390 -17.44 -21.66 -12.54
N THR A 391 -16.71 -22.62 -13.12
CA THR A 391 -15.46 -23.09 -12.55
C THR A 391 -14.37 -22.05 -12.80
N ARG A 392 -13.68 -21.61 -11.73
CA ARG A 392 -12.49 -20.76 -11.81
C ARG A 392 -11.25 -21.56 -11.43
N TYR A 393 -10.11 -21.15 -11.97
CA TYR A 393 -8.83 -21.83 -11.76
C TYR A 393 -7.84 -20.89 -11.08
N PHE A 394 -7.03 -21.41 -10.17
CA PHE A 394 -6.04 -20.65 -9.41
C PHE A 394 -4.72 -21.41 -9.33
N ALA A 395 -3.62 -20.67 -9.28
CA ALA A 395 -2.28 -21.17 -8.98
C ALA A 395 -1.84 -20.63 -7.63
N GLN A 396 -1.46 -21.52 -6.71
CA GLN A 396 -0.83 -21.18 -5.44
C GLN A 396 0.64 -21.61 -5.46
N ILE A 397 1.51 -20.64 -5.20
CA ILE A 397 2.95 -20.81 -5.10
C ILE A 397 3.34 -20.82 -3.62
N LYS A 398 4.27 -21.70 -3.26
CA LYS A 398 4.96 -21.72 -1.98
C LYS A 398 6.47 -21.86 -2.23
N VAL A 399 7.27 -21.04 -1.55
CA VAL A 399 8.73 -21.05 -1.70
C VAL A 399 9.42 -20.47 -0.45
N ASN A 400 10.62 -20.95 -0.12
CA ASN A 400 11.51 -20.30 0.85
C ASN A 400 12.27 -19.15 0.17
N VAL A 401 12.14 -17.93 0.69
CA VAL A 401 12.76 -16.74 0.10
C VAL A 401 14.29 -16.71 0.17
N GLU A 402 14.89 -17.54 1.03
CA GLU A 402 16.34 -17.70 1.13
C GLU A 402 16.95 -18.38 -0.10
N GLU A 403 16.13 -19.15 -0.84
CA GLU A 403 16.54 -19.84 -2.07
C GLU A 403 16.42 -18.94 -3.31
N LEU A 404 15.85 -17.73 -3.18
CA LEU A 404 15.59 -16.82 -4.30
C LEU A 404 16.59 -15.68 -4.36
N GLN A 405 17.06 -15.36 -5.56
CA GLN A 405 17.84 -14.14 -5.83
C GLN A 405 16.89 -12.94 -5.97
N ARG A 406 16.70 -12.20 -4.87
CA ARG A 406 15.66 -11.16 -4.75
C ARG A 406 16.19 -9.73 -4.96
N PRO A 407 15.35 -8.77 -5.39
CA PRO A 407 13.94 -8.95 -5.73
C PRO A 407 13.78 -9.63 -7.10
N CYS A 408 12.75 -10.48 -7.23
CA CYS A 408 12.46 -11.22 -8.46
C CYS A 408 10.96 -11.37 -8.69
N ALA A 409 10.59 -11.70 -9.92
CA ALA A 409 9.27 -12.16 -10.33
C ALA A 409 9.33 -13.67 -10.54
N ILE A 410 8.39 -14.40 -9.95
CA ILE A 410 8.09 -15.78 -10.31
C ILE A 410 6.94 -15.72 -11.32
N GLU A 411 7.26 -15.99 -12.58
CA GLU A 411 6.32 -15.90 -13.70
C GLU A 411 5.83 -17.28 -14.11
N LEU A 412 4.51 -17.40 -14.26
CA LEU A 412 3.85 -18.57 -14.82
C LEU A 412 3.45 -18.27 -16.26
N PHE A 413 3.76 -19.22 -17.13
CA PHE A 413 3.39 -19.21 -18.53
C PHE A 413 2.49 -20.40 -18.81
N ALA A 414 1.43 -20.21 -19.58
CA ALA A 414 0.81 -21.29 -20.32
C ALA A 414 1.36 -21.22 -21.74
N ASN A 415 2.14 -22.21 -22.15
CA ASN A 415 2.95 -22.14 -23.37
C ASN A 415 3.88 -20.91 -23.37
N VAL A 416 3.62 -19.92 -24.24
CA VAL A 416 4.40 -18.66 -24.36
C VAL A 416 3.69 -17.46 -23.72
N THR A 417 2.43 -17.62 -23.31
CA THR A 417 1.61 -16.54 -22.76
C THR A 417 1.83 -16.47 -21.26
N SER A 418 2.23 -15.30 -20.74
CA SER A 418 2.30 -15.09 -19.29
C SER A 418 0.87 -15.04 -18.72
N VAL A 419 0.54 -16.00 -17.86
CA VAL A 419 -0.81 -16.18 -17.30
C VAL A 419 -0.94 -15.69 -15.87
N GLY A 420 0.18 -15.54 -15.19
CA GLY A 420 0.25 -14.91 -13.89
C GLY A 420 1.68 -14.78 -13.44
N ASN A 421 1.91 -13.93 -12.45
CA ASN A 421 3.20 -13.88 -11.80
C ASN A 421 3.08 -13.29 -10.42
N PHE A 422 4.20 -13.32 -9.72
CA PHE A 422 4.23 -13.00 -8.33
C PHE A 422 5.56 -12.35 -7.98
N ILE A 423 5.51 -11.19 -7.32
CA ILE A 423 6.70 -10.40 -7.01
C ILE A 423 7.19 -10.73 -5.60
N VAL A 424 8.44 -11.16 -5.50
CA VAL A 424 9.13 -11.41 -4.24
C VAL A 424 10.11 -10.26 -3.99
N MET A 425 9.79 -9.43 -3.00
CA MET A 425 10.65 -8.30 -2.59
C MET A 425 11.88 -8.77 -1.81
N LYS A 426 12.82 -7.86 -1.54
CA LYS A 426 14.01 -8.15 -0.70
C LYS A 426 13.68 -8.53 0.74
N GLN A 427 12.53 -8.10 1.26
CA GLN A 427 12.02 -8.47 2.57
C GLN A 427 10.76 -9.34 2.42
N PRO A 428 10.48 -10.28 3.35
CA PRO A 428 11.26 -10.63 4.54
C PRO A 428 12.61 -11.28 4.22
N ALA A 429 13.57 -11.23 5.14
CA ALA A 429 14.89 -11.82 4.91
C ALA A 429 14.86 -13.36 4.79
N GLN A 430 13.96 -14.01 5.52
CA GLN A 430 13.89 -15.46 5.65
C GLN A 430 12.44 -15.94 5.77
N GLY A 431 12.21 -17.25 5.58
CA GLY A 431 10.93 -17.89 5.83
C GLY A 431 10.16 -18.31 4.58
N LEU A 432 9.04 -18.97 4.80
CA LEU A 432 8.14 -19.39 3.74
C LEU A 432 7.33 -18.20 3.24
N PHE A 433 7.11 -18.21 1.94
CA PHE A 433 6.40 -17.15 1.23
C PHE A 433 5.40 -17.78 0.27
N TYR A 434 4.22 -17.19 0.23
CA TYR A 434 3.06 -17.71 -0.46
C TYR A 434 2.49 -16.65 -1.38
N GLY A 435 2.02 -17.10 -2.53
CA GLY A 435 1.31 -16.26 -3.49
C GLY A 435 0.20 -17.06 -4.16
N LYS A 436 -0.90 -16.40 -4.49
CA LYS A 436 -1.98 -17.02 -5.25
C LYS A 436 -2.58 -16.04 -6.25
N PHE A 437 -2.92 -16.54 -7.43
CA PHE A 437 -3.60 -15.74 -8.44
C PHE A 437 -4.51 -16.62 -9.29
N SER A 438 -5.52 -16.00 -9.86
CA SER A 438 -6.41 -16.63 -10.81
C SER A 438 -5.69 -16.91 -12.13
N LEU A 439 -6.02 -18.06 -12.74
CA LEU A 439 -5.62 -18.51 -14.07
C LEU A 439 -6.76 -18.32 -15.08
N ASP A 440 -7.73 -17.44 -14.81
CA ASP A 440 -8.91 -17.25 -15.67
C ASP A 440 -8.52 -16.83 -17.11
N LYS A 441 -7.37 -16.15 -17.28
CA LYS A 441 -6.81 -15.83 -18.61
C LYS A 441 -6.25 -17.05 -19.35
N ALA A 442 -5.71 -18.02 -18.61
CA ALA A 442 -5.16 -19.26 -19.17
C ALA A 442 -6.27 -20.27 -19.52
N ALA A 443 -7.40 -20.20 -18.81
CA ALA A 443 -8.55 -21.07 -18.99
C ALA A 443 -9.54 -20.57 -20.07
N ASP A 444 -9.19 -19.53 -20.84
CA ASP A 444 -9.95 -19.11 -22.01
C ASP A 444 -9.78 -20.17 -23.12
N PRO A 445 -10.86 -20.79 -23.63
CA PRO A 445 -10.81 -21.85 -24.65
C PRO A 445 -10.00 -21.48 -25.90
N VAL A 446 -9.87 -20.18 -26.21
CA VAL A 446 -9.06 -19.67 -27.33
C VAL A 446 -7.56 -19.91 -27.12
N GLU A 447 -7.06 -19.90 -25.89
CA GLU A 447 -5.64 -20.12 -25.56
C GLU A 447 -5.30 -21.61 -25.39
N LEU A 448 -6.29 -22.47 -25.10
CA LEU A 448 -6.08 -23.91 -24.87
C LEU A 448 -6.30 -24.78 -26.12
N ALA A 449 -6.75 -24.20 -27.23
CA ALA A 449 -7.05 -24.92 -28.49
C ALA A 449 -7.97 -26.14 -28.31
N ASP A 450 -8.82 -26.13 -27.28
CA ASP A 450 -9.67 -27.25 -26.90
C ASP A 450 -11.16 -26.89 -26.92
N THR A 451 -11.99 -27.86 -27.27
CA THR A 451 -13.44 -27.70 -27.52
C THR A 451 -14.33 -28.11 -26.34
N GLU A 452 -13.75 -28.50 -25.21
CA GLU A 452 -14.51 -28.93 -24.03
C GLU A 452 -14.91 -27.77 -23.09
N THR A 453 -16.09 -27.90 -22.48
CA THR A 453 -16.73 -26.91 -21.60
C THR A 453 -16.14 -26.82 -20.19
N LYS A 454 -15.26 -27.75 -19.78
CA LYS A 454 -14.47 -27.70 -18.55
C LYS A 454 -13.03 -28.07 -18.89
N VAL A 455 -12.09 -27.18 -18.64
CA VAL A 455 -10.66 -27.47 -18.81
C VAL A 455 -10.25 -28.51 -17.77
N VAL A 456 -9.70 -29.63 -18.21
CA VAL A 456 -9.16 -30.63 -17.29
C VAL A 456 -7.90 -30.05 -16.66
N VAL A 457 -7.82 -30.07 -15.32
CA VAL A 457 -6.67 -29.53 -14.57
C VAL A 457 -5.33 -30.13 -15.06
N SER A 458 -5.34 -31.36 -15.57
CA SER A 458 -4.19 -32.02 -16.19
C SER A 458 -3.67 -31.30 -17.44
N ASP A 459 -4.54 -30.76 -18.27
CA ASP A 459 -4.15 -30.09 -19.53
C ASP A 459 -3.55 -28.72 -19.23
N LEU A 460 -4.14 -28.02 -18.25
CA LEU A 460 -3.58 -26.81 -17.66
C LEU A 460 -2.19 -27.09 -17.07
N LEU A 461 -2.01 -28.17 -16.31
CA LEU A 461 -0.70 -28.57 -15.76
C LEU A 461 0.33 -28.81 -16.86
N ALA A 462 -0.04 -29.54 -17.92
CA ALA A 462 0.87 -29.86 -19.01
C ALA A 462 1.39 -28.62 -19.76
N ALA A 463 0.58 -27.56 -19.84
CA ALA A 463 0.92 -26.31 -20.50
C ALA A 463 1.74 -25.33 -19.62
N LEU A 464 1.75 -25.51 -18.30
CA LEU A 464 2.35 -24.55 -17.38
C LEU A 464 3.87 -24.65 -17.30
N ARG A 465 4.55 -23.50 -17.40
CA ARG A 465 5.98 -23.34 -17.15
C ARG A 465 6.23 -22.23 -16.14
N VAL A 466 7.33 -22.32 -15.41
CA VAL A 466 7.71 -21.34 -14.39
C VAL A 466 9.09 -20.77 -14.70
N GLN A 467 9.19 -19.44 -14.67
CA GLN A 467 10.46 -18.72 -14.78
C GLN A 467 10.65 -17.78 -13.60
N ILE A 468 11.84 -17.80 -12.99
CA ILE A 468 12.21 -16.87 -11.92
C ILE A 468 13.12 -15.81 -12.54
N THR A 469 12.64 -14.57 -12.62
CA THR A 469 13.34 -13.48 -13.33
C THR A 469 13.61 -12.33 -12.38
N LYS A 470 14.86 -11.88 -12.31
CA LYS A 470 15.25 -10.67 -11.59
C LYS A 470 14.86 -9.41 -12.36
N HIS A 471 14.88 -8.27 -11.67
CA HIS A 471 14.54 -6.99 -12.29
C HIS A 471 15.46 -6.61 -13.46
N ASP A 472 16.72 -7.03 -13.41
CA ASP A 472 17.72 -6.86 -14.47
C ASP A 472 17.55 -7.82 -15.66
N GLY A 473 16.53 -8.68 -15.63
CA GLY A 473 16.24 -9.68 -16.66
C GLY A 473 17.00 -11.00 -16.50
N THR A 474 17.88 -11.13 -15.51
CA THR A 474 18.59 -12.39 -15.27
C THR A 474 17.63 -13.46 -14.73
N VAL A 475 17.79 -14.69 -15.23
CA VAL A 475 16.93 -15.82 -14.88
C VAL A 475 17.64 -16.73 -13.88
N GLN A 476 16.92 -17.12 -12.83
CA GLN A 476 17.35 -18.15 -11.89
C GLN A 476 16.68 -19.48 -12.27
N ALA A 477 17.50 -20.54 -12.36
CA ALA A 477 17.03 -21.89 -12.63
C ALA A 477 16.11 -22.40 -11.50
N LEU A 478 14.95 -22.96 -11.85
CA LEU A 478 13.95 -23.44 -10.88
C LEU A 478 14.50 -24.60 -10.03
N GLU A 479 15.36 -25.43 -10.60
CA GLU A 479 16.04 -26.55 -9.98
C GLU A 479 16.83 -26.11 -8.74
N SER A 480 17.38 -24.89 -8.76
CA SER A 480 18.12 -24.30 -7.64
C SER A 480 17.24 -23.92 -6.43
N VAL A 481 15.91 -24.04 -6.56
CA VAL A 481 14.91 -23.64 -5.55
C VAL A 481 14.13 -24.86 -5.07
N PRO A 482 14.73 -25.78 -4.29
CA PRO A 482 14.11 -27.05 -3.91
C PRO A 482 12.79 -26.90 -3.13
N SER A 483 12.57 -25.78 -2.44
CA SER A 483 11.33 -25.53 -1.69
C SER A 483 10.14 -25.12 -2.57
N PHE A 484 10.36 -24.81 -3.86
CA PHE A 484 9.31 -24.36 -4.75
C PHE A 484 8.22 -25.41 -4.91
N LYS A 485 6.97 -25.00 -4.69
CA LYS A 485 5.76 -25.79 -4.94
C LYS A 485 4.72 -24.95 -5.65
N LEU A 486 4.06 -25.58 -6.61
CA LEU A 486 2.89 -25.04 -7.31
C LEU A 486 1.70 -25.98 -7.09
N GLU A 487 0.62 -25.47 -6.52
CA GLU A 487 -0.67 -26.14 -6.37
C GLU A 487 -1.68 -25.44 -7.27
N LEU A 488 -2.33 -26.19 -8.15
CA LEU A 488 -3.48 -25.72 -8.89
C LEU A 488 -4.76 -26.02 -8.12
N GLU A 489 -5.71 -25.10 -8.20
CA GLU A 489 -7.04 -25.25 -7.62
C GLU A 489 -8.10 -24.90 -8.66
N ASN A 490 -9.04 -25.80 -8.90
CA ASN A 490 -10.32 -25.48 -9.52
C ASN A 490 -11.39 -25.36 -8.44
N VAL A 491 -12.32 -24.44 -8.64
CA VAL A 491 -13.38 -24.14 -7.66
C VAL A 491 -14.61 -23.64 -8.39
N ASP A 492 -15.77 -24.14 -8.02
CA ASP A 492 -17.03 -23.67 -8.57
C ASP A 492 -17.44 -22.39 -7.87
N VAL A 493 -17.91 -21.41 -8.66
CA VAL A 493 -18.25 -20.08 -8.18
C VAL A 493 -19.71 -19.80 -8.45
N ILE A 494 -20.42 -19.53 -7.35
CA ILE A 494 -21.80 -19.07 -7.39
C ILE A 494 -21.77 -17.54 -7.27
N PRO A 495 -22.17 -16.79 -8.31
CA PRO A 495 -22.19 -15.33 -8.25
C PRO A 495 -23.22 -14.83 -7.21
N PRO A 496 -22.98 -13.66 -6.59
CA PRO A 496 -23.92 -13.10 -5.64
C PRO A 496 -25.24 -12.71 -6.34
N GLU A 497 -26.38 -12.93 -5.67
CA GLU A 497 -27.70 -12.55 -6.18
C GLU A 497 -27.92 -11.02 -6.09
N THR A 498 -27.29 -10.38 -5.10
CA THR A 498 -27.38 -8.93 -4.88
C THR A 498 -26.00 -8.29 -4.77
N ASP A 499 -25.92 -6.97 -4.98
CA ASP A 499 -24.68 -6.22 -4.78
C ASP A 499 -24.18 -6.29 -3.32
N THR A 500 -25.03 -6.64 -2.35
CA THR A 500 -24.68 -6.69 -0.92
C THR A 500 -24.19 -8.06 -0.44
N GLU A 501 -24.07 -9.05 -1.32
CA GLU A 501 -23.60 -10.39 -1.03
C GLU A 501 -22.24 -10.66 -1.69
N LEU A 502 -21.46 -11.56 -1.10
CA LEU A 502 -20.21 -12.04 -1.69
C LEU A 502 -20.49 -13.33 -2.48
N PRO A 503 -19.69 -13.65 -3.51
CA PRO A 503 -19.78 -14.93 -4.19
C PRO A 503 -19.47 -16.08 -3.25
N GLU A 504 -20.10 -17.23 -3.50
CA GLU A 504 -19.78 -18.47 -2.81
C GLU A 504 -18.83 -19.31 -3.65
N TYR A 505 -17.93 -20.02 -2.99
CA TYR A 505 -16.91 -20.87 -3.60
C TYR A 505 -17.09 -22.29 -3.06
N THR A 506 -17.40 -23.24 -3.94
CA THR A 506 -17.68 -24.64 -3.57
C THR A 506 -16.79 -25.61 -4.34
N ASP A 507 -16.76 -26.86 -3.89
CA ASP A 507 -16.18 -27.99 -4.63
C ASP A 507 -14.72 -27.75 -5.07
N ALA A 508 -13.93 -27.15 -4.17
CA ALA A 508 -12.52 -26.87 -4.42
C ALA A 508 -11.72 -28.16 -4.51
N GLU A 509 -11.13 -28.42 -5.67
CA GLU A 509 -10.21 -29.53 -5.91
C GLU A 509 -8.80 -28.99 -6.14
N LYS A 510 -7.80 -29.72 -5.63
CA LYS A 510 -6.41 -29.26 -5.63
C LYS A 510 -5.48 -30.33 -6.16
N VAL A 511 -4.56 -29.92 -7.03
CA VAL A 511 -3.53 -30.78 -7.60
C VAL A 511 -2.18 -30.10 -7.50
N THR A 512 -1.18 -30.80 -6.93
CA THR A 512 0.19 -30.30 -6.91
C THR A 512 0.90 -30.66 -8.21
N ALA A 513 1.46 -29.66 -8.89
CA ALA A 513 2.25 -29.86 -10.09
C ALA A 513 3.61 -30.50 -9.74
N PRO A 514 4.05 -31.58 -10.43
CA PRO A 514 5.42 -32.05 -10.34
C PRO A 514 6.38 -30.94 -10.78
N LYS A 515 7.42 -30.67 -9.97
CA LYS A 515 8.31 -29.53 -10.22
C LYS A 515 9.11 -29.71 -11.52
N GLU A 516 9.44 -30.95 -11.85
CA GLU A 516 10.18 -31.36 -13.03
C GLU A 516 9.43 -30.97 -14.32
N ASP A 517 8.09 -31.01 -14.30
CA ASP A 517 7.25 -30.68 -15.44
C ASP A 517 7.16 -29.16 -15.69
N LEU A 518 7.52 -28.34 -14.69
CA LEU A 518 7.44 -26.87 -14.75
C LEU A 518 8.72 -26.21 -15.27
N ALA A 519 9.85 -26.93 -15.23
CA ALA A 519 11.19 -26.36 -15.43
C ALA A 519 11.61 -26.27 -16.92
N ALA A 520 10.87 -26.88 -17.84
CA ALA A 520 11.19 -26.78 -19.27
C ALA A 520 11.03 -25.33 -19.77
N ALA A 521 11.99 -24.82 -20.53
CA ALA A 521 11.88 -23.50 -21.13
C ALA A 521 10.55 -23.38 -21.90
N PRO A 522 9.82 -22.24 -21.80
CA PRO A 522 8.67 -22.02 -22.67
C PRO A 522 9.15 -22.19 -24.13
N PRO A 523 8.42 -22.94 -24.98
CA PRO A 523 8.82 -23.14 -26.36
C PRO A 523 9.01 -21.77 -27.02
N SER A 524 10.13 -21.58 -27.71
CA SER A 524 10.53 -20.31 -28.35
C SER A 524 9.52 -19.80 -29.38
#